data_AF-A0A8G1S0H2-F1
#
_entry.id   AF-A0A8G1S0H2-F1
#
_cell.length_a   1.000
_cell.length_b   1.000
_cell.length_c   1.000
_cell.angle_alpha   90.00
_cell.angle_beta   90.00
_cell.angle_gamma   90.00
#
_symmetry.space_group_name_H-M   'P 1'
#
loop_
_entity.id
_entity.type
_entity.pdbx_description
1 polymer ?
#
loop_
_entity_poly.entity_id
_entity_poly.type
_entity_poly.pdbx_seq_one_letter_code
_entity_poly.pdbx_strand_id
1 'polypeptide(L)'
;MPRSVIFPTTGRSSGSLRNVIWDTVIQHGGSYLLSLTGFWGDQGDGDGLEVYNLTFTNWHGYNSDNSRPTIRLLCSVNDTCADIVVDDVALWTDSGDDVTWTCENAFGSGAYLESDGHAGDSYTTTTTITATPTYSISTMANDLSTPFPSTQSFTISTVPTSFYPGATPISSLLKLTTAGGLA
;
A
#
# COMPACT_ATOMS: atom_id res chain seq x y z
N MET A 1 12.90 6.80 5.13
CA MET A 1 11.85 7.02 4.10
C MET A 1 10.85 5.89 4.22
N PRO A 2 9.60 6.19 4.56
CA PRO A 2 8.52 5.21 4.56
C PRO A 2 8.34 4.68 3.14
N ARG A 3 8.16 3.37 3.01
CA ARG A 3 7.93 2.72 1.72
C ARG A 3 6.43 2.57 1.53
N SER A 4 5.95 3.06 0.40
CA SER A 4 4.59 2.90 -0.07
C SER A 4 4.23 1.43 -0.30
N VAL A 5 2.96 1.08 -0.07
CA VAL A 5 2.42 -0.20 -0.54
C VAL A 5 1.99 -0.01 -1.99
N ILE A 6 2.76 -0.60 -2.90
CA ILE A 6 2.54 -0.53 -4.34
C ILE A 6 2.40 -1.95 -4.88
N PHE A 7 1.36 -2.18 -5.67
CA PHE A 7 1.18 -3.37 -6.50
C PHE A 7 1.47 -3.01 -7.95
N PRO A 8 2.75 -3.08 -8.39
CA PRO A 8 3.10 -2.79 -9.76
C PRO A 8 2.81 -4.01 -10.64
N THR A 9 2.06 -3.81 -11.71
CA THR A 9 2.03 -4.73 -12.85
C THR A 9 2.65 -4.01 -14.05
N THR A 10 3.20 -4.77 -15.00
CA THR A 10 3.77 -4.21 -16.23
C THR A 10 2.85 -4.58 -17.39
N GLY A 11 2.74 -3.72 -18.40
CA GLY A 11 1.93 -4.02 -19.59
C GLY A 11 2.41 -5.25 -20.39
N ARG A 12 3.54 -5.87 -20.03
CA ARG A 12 4.03 -7.13 -20.60
C ARG A 12 3.56 -8.38 -19.85
N SER A 13 2.87 -8.21 -18.73
CA SER A 13 2.52 -9.31 -17.84
C SER A 13 1.18 -9.94 -18.24
N SER A 14 1.16 -11.27 -18.19
CA SER A 14 -0.05 -12.09 -18.19
C SER A 14 -0.06 -12.91 -16.91
N GLY A 15 -1.19 -13.02 -16.22
CA GLY A 15 -1.28 -13.76 -14.96
C GLY A 15 -2.51 -13.40 -14.13
N SER A 16 -2.53 -13.85 -12.88
CA SER A 16 -3.62 -13.53 -11.95
C SER A 16 -3.10 -13.20 -10.54
N LEU A 17 -3.68 -12.17 -9.92
CA LEU A 17 -3.59 -11.81 -8.52
C LEU A 17 -5.00 -11.94 -7.94
N ARG A 18 -5.21 -12.90 -7.03
CA ARG A 18 -6.54 -13.15 -6.48
C ARG A 18 -6.55 -13.51 -5.02
N ASN A 19 -7.69 -13.23 -4.36
CA ASN A 19 -7.99 -13.61 -2.99
C ASN A 19 -6.97 -13.03 -1.99
N VAL A 20 -6.73 -11.71 -2.07
CA VAL A 20 -5.75 -11.02 -1.24
C VAL A 20 -6.45 -10.08 -0.27
N ILE A 21 -6.08 -10.18 1.01
CA ILE A 21 -6.57 -9.29 2.05
C ILE A 21 -5.39 -8.52 2.64
N TRP A 22 -5.50 -7.20 2.63
CA TRP A 22 -4.66 -6.29 3.39
C TRP A 22 -5.49 -5.79 4.57
N ASP A 23 -5.20 -6.34 5.74
CA ASP A 23 -5.91 -6.04 6.97
C ASP A 23 -4.92 -5.41 7.96
N THR A 24 -5.34 -4.35 8.64
CA THR A 24 -4.64 -3.77 9.79
C THR A 24 -3.30 -3.17 9.39
N VAL A 25 -3.34 -2.17 8.50
CA VAL A 25 -2.15 -1.49 7.96
C VAL A 25 -2.04 -0.09 8.53
N ILE A 26 -0.84 0.25 9.04
CA ILE A 26 -0.49 1.60 9.49
C ILE A 26 0.67 2.11 8.65
N GLN A 27 0.51 3.27 8.00
CA GLN A 27 1.58 3.91 7.23
C GLN A 27 1.72 5.39 7.57
N HIS A 28 2.95 5.83 7.85
CA HIS A 28 3.29 7.23 8.08
C HIS A 28 4.24 7.71 6.99
N GLY A 29 3.94 8.83 6.33
CA GLY A 29 4.71 9.43 5.23
C GLY A 29 4.85 8.56 3.97
N GLY A 30 5.86 8.90 3.15
CA GLY A 30 6.06 8.30 1.83
C GLY A 30 5.22 9.00 0.75
N SER A 31 5.37 8.61 -0.51
CA SER A 31 4.65 9.27 -1.62
C SER A 31 3.29 8.66 -1.89
N TYR A 32 3.21 7.33 -1.99
CA TYR A 32 1.95 6.59 -2.15
C TYR A 32 1.55 5.89 -0.86
N LEU A 33 0.25 5.81 -0.56
CA LEU A 33 -0.28 5.01 0.56
C LEU A 33 -0.80 3.69 0.02
N LEU A 34 -1.99 3.73 -0.59
CA LEU A 34 -2.60 2.60 -1.24
C LEU A 34 -2.53 2.80 -2.75
N SER A 35 -1.69 2.00 -3.42
CA SER A 35 -1.53 2.05 -4.88
C SER A 35 -1.59 0.66 -5.52
N LEU A 36 -2.64 0.39 -6.29
CA LEU A 36 -2.72 -0.68 -7.28
C LEU A 36 -2.53 -0.07 -8.67
N THR A 37 -1.58 -0.59 -9.47
CA THR A 37 -1.26 0.04 -10.75
C THR A 37 -0.84 -0.95 -11.82
N GLY A 38 -1.64 -1.00 -12.89
CA GLY A 38 -1.35 -1.69 -14.15
C GLY A 38 -0.18 -1.07 -14.95
N PHE A 39 0.11 0.19 -14.66
CA PHE A 39 0.96 1.04 -15.49
C PHE A 39 2.40 1.20 -15.00
N TRP A 40 2.96 0.19 -14.33
CA TRP A 40 4.31 0.32 -13.78
C TRP A 40 5.38 -0.02 -14.81
N GLY A 41 6.33 0.90 -15.03
CA GLY A 41 7.41 0.72 -15.99
C GLY A 41 6.94 0.71 -17.46
N ASP A 42 7.77 0.13 -18.33
CA ASP A 42 7.49 0.09 -19.77
C ASP A 42 6.27 -0.79 -20.08
N GLN A 43 5.31 -0.23 -20.82
CA GLN A 43 4.14 -0.94 -21.32
C GLN A 43 4.54 -1.86 -22.50
N GLY A 44 3.85 -2.98 -22.69
CA GLY A 44 4.10 -3.90 -23.81
C GLY A 44 2.86 -4.70 -24.18
N ASP A 45 3.06 -5.78 -24.93
CA ASP A 45 1.96 -6.52 -25.59
C ASP A 45 1.39 -7.69 -24.75
N GLY A 46 1.42 -7.58 -23.42
CA GLY A 46 0.86 -8.62 -22.54
C GLY A 46 -0.65 -8.72 -22.66
N ASP A 47 -1.21 -9.89 -22.34
CA ASP A 47 -2.66 -10.14 -22.42
C ASP A 47 -3.46 -9.48 -21.27
N GLY A 48 -2.77 -8.77 -20.38
CA GLY A 48 -3.34 -8.17 -19.18
C GLY A 48 -3.30 -9.09 -17.96
N LEU A 49 -3.51 -8.50 -16.79
CA LEU A 49 -3.59 -9.18 -15.51
C LEU A 49 -5.04 -9.34 -15.05
N GLU A 50 -5.37 -10.52 -14.53
CA GLU A 50 -6.59 -10.70 -13.74
C GLU A 50 -6.31 -10.31 -12.28
N VAL A 51 -6.89 -9.22 -11.81
CA VAL A 51 -6.90 -8.79 -10.40
C VAL A 51 -8.31 -8.97 -9.85
N TYR A 52 -8.50 -9.95 -8.99
CA TYR A 52 -9.85 -10.36 -8.57
C TYR A 52 -9.94 -10.70 -7.08
N ASN A 53 -11.01 -10.27 -6.41
CA ASN A 53 -11.24 -10.56 -4.98
C ASN A 53 -10.09 -10.04 -4.10
N LEU A 54 -9.95 -8.72 -4.06
CA LEU A 54 -8.98 -8.00 -3.23
C LEU A 54 -9.73 -7.20 -2.16
N THR A 55 -9.30 -7.29 -0.92
CA THR A 55 -9.87 -6.50 0.19
C THR A 55 -8.78 -5.67 0.86
N PHE A 56 -9.01 -4.38 0.97
CA PHE A 56 -8.22 -3.44 1.76
C PHE A 56 -9.08 -2.98 2.93
N THR A 57 -8.65 -3.27 4.16
CA THR A 57 -9.41 -2.94 5.35
C THR A 57 -8.56 -2.61 6.57
N ASN A 58 -9.15 -1.83 7.49
CA ASN A 58 -8.49 -1.29 8.68
C ASN A 58 -7.13 -0.66 8.33
N TRP A 59 -7.13 0.21 7.32
CA TRP A 59 -5.91 0.86 6.81
C TRP A 59 -5.92 2.34 7.16
N HIS A 60 -4.95 2.72 8.00
CA HIS A 60 -4.76 4.08 8.47
C HIS A 60 -3.40 4.64 8.07
N GLY A 61 -3.35 5.90 7.67
CA GLY A 61 -2.07 6.52 7.38
C GLY A 61 -2.09 7.92 6.79
N TYR A 62 -0.91 8.48 6.54
CA TYR A 62 -0.74 9.75 5.85
C TYR A 62 0.48 9.71 4.93
N ASN A 63 0.42 10.41 3.79
CA ASN A 63 1.59 10.60 2.91
C ASN A 63 2.27 11.93 3.20
N SER A 64 3.51 12.07 2.73
CA SER A 64 4.30 13.30 2.85
C SER A 64 4.50 14.05 1.52
N ASP A 65 3.75 13.65 0.50
CA ASP A 65 3.77 14.24 -0.84
C ASP A 65 2.36 14.26 -1.39
N ASN A 66 1.64 15.37 -1.18
CA ASN A 66 0.27 15.55 -1.64
C ASN A 66 0.13 15.71 -3.17
N SER A 67 1.22 15.63 -3.94
CA SER A 67 1.12 15.53 -5.42
C SER A 67 0.66 14.14 -5.88
N ARG A 68 0.58 13.17 -4.96
CA ARG A 68 0.17 11.79 -5.23
C ARG A 68 -1.18 11.49 -4.58
N PRO A 69 -2.10 10.79 -5.30
CA PRO A 69 -3.33 10.32 -4.70
C PRO A 69 -3.05 9.41 -3.49
N THR A 70 -3.84 9.56 -2.43
CA THR A 70 -3.75 8.70 -1.24
C THR A 70 -4.36 7.31 -1.50
N ILE A 71 -5.36 7.25 -2.37
CA ILE A 71 -5.91 6.03 -2.95
C ILE A 71 -5.73 6.09 -4.46
N ARG A 72 -4.98 5.15 -5.01
CA ARG A 72 -4.70 5.06 -6.45
C ARG A 72 -4.97 3.64 -6.93
N LEU A 73 -6.06 3.43 -7.65
CA LEU A 73 -6.49 2.12 -8.14
C LEU A 73 -6.59 2.16 -9.67
N LEU A 74 -5.47 1.98 -10.35
CA LEU A 74 -5.41 2.10 -11.81
C LEU A 74 -5.15 0.75 -12.46
N CYS A 75 -6.04 0.35 -13.34
CA CYS A 75 -5.91 -0.86 -14.14
C CYS A 75 -5.95 -0.51 -15.62
N SER A 76 -5.24 -1.30 -16.43
CA SER A 76 -5.35 -1.19 -17.88
C SER A 76 -6.74 -1.62 -18.33
N VAL A 77 -7.22 -1.11 -19.46
CA VAL A 77 -8.48 -1.59 -20.10
C VAL A 77 -8.40 -3.06 -20.51
N ASN A 78 -7.17 -3.58 -20.70
CA ASN A 78 -6.92 -4.99 -20.99
C ASN A 78 -6.83 -5.86 -19.73
N ASP A 79 -6.74 -5.25 -18.54
CA ASP A 79 -6.75 -5.99 -17.27
C ASP A 79 -8.19 -6.27 -16.85
N THR A 80 -8.39 -7.37 -16.10
CA THR A 80 -9.65 -7.61 -15.40
C THR A 80 -9.46 -7.24 -13.94
N CYS A 81 -9.85 -6.02 -13.53
CA CYS A 81 -9.76 -5.60 -12.13
C CYS A 81 -11.16 -5.51 -11.51
N ALA A 82 -11.60 -6.56 -10.83
CA ALA A 82 -12.95 -6.63 -10.29
C ALA A 82 -12.98 -7.21 -8.87
N ASP A 83 -14.11 -7.03 -8.19
CA ASP A 83 -14.31 -7.49 -6.81
C ASP A 83 -13.23 -6.93 -5.85
N ILE A 84 -12.94 -5.63 -6.00
CA ILE A 84 -12.04 -4.87 -5.12
C ILE A 84 -12.89 -4.19 -4.04
N VAL A 85 -12.60 -4.47 -2.77
CA VAL A 85 -13.28 -3.88 -1.62
C VAL A 85 -12.31 -2.96 -0.89
N VAL A 86 -12.70 -1.70 -0.73
CA VAL A 86 -12.00 -0.71 0.10
C VAL A 86 -12.94 -0.30 1.23
N ASP A 87 -12.77 -0.92 2.40
CA ASP A 87 -13.66 -0.77 3.55
C ASP A 87 -12.86 -0.43 4.80
N ASP A 88 -13.31 0.51 5.63
CA ASP A 88 -12.54 1.00 6.80
C ASP A 88 -11.10 1.44 6.44
N VAL A 89 -11.00 2.33 5.45
CA VAL A 89 -9.73 2.92 4.99
C VAL A 89 -9.75 4.43 5.20
N ALA A 90 -8.85 4.93 6.04
CA ALA A 90 -8.71 6.35 6.38
C ALA A 90 -7.28 6.82 6.11
N LEU A 91 -7.10 7.43 4.93
CA LEU A 91 -5.82 7.87 4.40
C LEU A 91 -5.83 9.37 4.13
N TRP A 92 -4.79 10.07 4.61
CA TRP A 92 -4.69 11.52 4.51
C TRP A 92 -3.29 11.98 4.04
N THR A 93 -2.99 13.26 4.17
CA THR A 93 -1.67 13.86 3.92
C THR A 93 -1.20 14.67 5.13
N ASP A 94 0.10 14.68 5.38
CA ASP A 94 0.71 15.65 6.31
C ASP A 94 1.16 16.96 5.61
N SER A 95 0.90 17.07 4.29
CA SER A 95 1.45 18.10 3.40
C SER A 95 0.38 18.90 2.64
N GLY A 96 -0.79 19.14 3.25
CA GLY A 96 -1.90 19.88 2.66
C GLY A 96 -3.21 19.75 3.45
N ASP A 97 -4.29 20.27 2.87
CA ASP A 97 -5.65 20.27 3.43
C ASP A 97 -6.68 19.51 2.57
N ASP A 98 -6.23 18.89 1.48
CA ASP A 98 -7.00 17.98 0.64
C ASP A 98 -6.17 16.78 0.19
N VAL A 99 -6.82 15.72 -0.26
CA VAL A 99 -6.19 14.58 -0.93
C VAL A 99 -7.00 14.16 -2.14
N THR A 100 -6.39 13.44 -3.07
CA THR A 100 -7.09 12.87 -4.22
C THR A 100 -7.21 11.36 -4.11
N TRP A 101 -8.35 10.82 -4.54
CA TRP A 101 -8.55 9.41 -4.83
C TRP A 101 -8.77 9.25 -6.33
N THR A 102 -8.04 8.33 -6.95
CA THR A 102 -8.13 8.09 -8.40
C THR A 102 -8.36 6.61 -8.66
N CYS A 103 -9.40 6.31 -9.45
CA CYS A 103 -9.69 4.96 -9.93
C CYS A 103 -9.77 4.96 -11.46
N GLU A 104 -9.22 3.93 -12.10
CA GLU A 104 -9.26 3.72 -13.54
C GLU A 104 -9.44 2.23 -13.82
N ASN A 105 -10.52 1.86 -14.51
CA ASN A 105 -10.88 0.48 -14.91
C ASN A 105 -10.81 -0.56 -13.76
N ALA A 106 -11.05 -0.13 -12.53
CA ALA A 106 -11.05 -0.98 -11.34
C ALA A 106 -12.47 -1.06 -10.75
N PHE A 107 -13.01 -2.24 -10.49
CA PHE A 107 -14.42 -2.40 -10.15
C PHE A 107 -14.59 -3.05 -8.78
N GLY A 108 -15.62 -2.60 -8.03
CA GLY A 108 -15.93 -3.12 -6.71
C GLY A 108 -16.62 -2.08 -5.82
N SER A 109 -16.20 -1.96 -4.56
CA SER A 109 -16.88 -1.10 -3.58
C SER A 109 -15.93 -0.30 -2.72
N GLY A 110 -16.37 0.90 -2.33
CA GLY A 110 -15.55 1.85 -1.56
C GLY A 110 -14.66 2.73 -2.45
N ALA A 111 -14.13 3.80 -1.87
CA ALA A 111 -13.20 4.75 -2.51
C ALA A 111 -13.59 5.26 -3.93
N TYR A 112 -14.89 5.41 -4.21
CA TYR A 112 -15.43 5.75 -5.55
C TYR A 112 -15.06 4.76 -6.66
N LEU A 113 -14.85 3.50 -6.32
CA LEU A 113 -14.87 2.42 -7.32
C LEU A 113 -16.26 2.32 -7.94
N GLU A 114 -16.30 2.09 -9.25
CA GLU A 114 -17.54 1.73 -9.94
C GLU A 114 -17.97 0.32 -9.52
N SER A 115 -19.25 0.15 -9.17
CA SER A 115 -19.80 -1.12 -8.67
C SER A 115 -19.96 -2.18 -9.76
N ASP A 116 -20.20 -1.74 -10.98
CA ASP A 116 -20.54 -2.58 -12.11
C ASP A 116 -19.51 -2.36 -13.22
N GLY A 117 -18.78 -3.41 -13.58
CA GLY A 117 -17.93 -3.41 -14.75
C GLY A 117 -17.02 -4.63 -14.86
N HIS A 118 -16.54 -4.88 -16.07
CA HIS A 118 -15.81 -6.08 -16.47
C HIS A 118 -14.59 -5.71 -17.33
N ALA A 119 -13.80 -6.71 -17.69
CA ALA A 119 -12.69 -6.54 -18.63
C ALA A 119 -13.16 -5.88 -19.93
N GLY A 120 -12.46 -4.85 -20.40
CA GLY A 120 -12.81 -4.09 -21.60
C GLY A 120 -13.72 -2.88 -21.35
N ASP A 121 -14.32 -2.75 -20.17
CA ASP A 121 -14.98 -1.50 -19.77
C ASP A 121 -13.93 -0.43 -19.45
N SER A 122 -14.21 0.82 -19.84
CA SER A 122 -13.29 1.92 -19.62
C SER A 122 -13.92 3.02 -18.78
N TYR A 123 -13.28 3.40 -17.70
CA TYR A 123 -13.63 4.60 -16.96
C TYR A 123 -12.41 5.19 -16.23
N THR A 124 -12.49 6.48 -15.93
CA THR A 124 -11.52 7.15 -15.07
C THR A 124 -12.26 8.12 -14.17
N THR A 125 -11.98 8.07 -12.88
CA THR A 125 -12.53 9.00 -11.90
C THR A 125 -11.39 9.55 -11.04
N THR A 126 -11.50 10.82 -10.68
CA THR A 126 -10.65 11.45 -9.67
C THR A 126 -11.54 12.30 -8.79
N THR A 127 -11.46 12.05 -7.49
CA THR A 127 -12.24 12.76 -6.48
C THR A 127 -11.30 13.44 -5.50
N THR A 128 -11.54 14.72 -5.24
CA THR A 128 -10.85 15.47 -4.19
C THR A 128 -11.61 15.34 -2.88
N ILE A 129 -10.90 14.96 -1.82
CA ILE A 129 -11.41 14.81 -0.47
C ILE A 129 -10.83 15.91 0.38
N THR A 130 -11.69 16.76 0.94
CA THR A 130 -11.31 17.91 1.78
C THR A 130 -11.66 17.69 3.25
N ALA A 131 -12.40 16.63 3.57
CA ALA A 131 -12.72 16.25 4.93
C ALA A 131 -11.65 15.28 5.45
N THR A 132 -10.84 15.75 6.40
CA THR A 132 -9.87 14.89 7.08
C THR A 132 -10.61 13.75 7.81
N PRO A 133 -10.23 12.49 7.59
CA PRO A 133 -10.86 11.38 8.31
C PRO A 133 -10.54 11.50 9.81
N THR A 134 -11.45 11.05 10.68
CA THR A 134 -11.21 11.01 12.13
C THR A 134 -10.69 9.62 12.51
N TYR A 135 -9.40 9.51 12.80
CA TYR A 135 -8.75 8.24 13.16
C TYR A 135 -7.51 8.46 14.02
N SER A 136 -7.16 7.48 14.84
CA SER A 136 -5.92 7.49 15.64
C SER A 136 -4.87 6.60 14.99
N ILE A 137 -3.68 7.15 14.74
CA ILE A 137 -2.56 6.39 14.19
C ILE A 137 -1.45 6.31 15.22
N SER A 138 -1.10 5.09 15.63
CA SER A 138 0.00 4.83 16.55
C SER A 138 1.34 4.75 15.80
N THR A 139 2.38 5.36 16.35
CA THR A 139 3.76 5.28 15.85
C THR A 139 4.52 4.13 16.50
N MET A 140 5.65 3.75 15.89
CA MET A 140 6.62 2.86 16.52
C MET A 140 7.70 3.71 17.18
N ALA A 141 8.14 3.32 18.38
CA ALA A 141 9.22 4.02 19.09
C ALA A 141 10.55 4.09 18.29
N ASN A 142 10.72 3.20 17.32
CA ASN A 142 11.91 3.11 16.47
C ASN A 142 11.66 3.64 15.05
N ASP A 143 10.62 4.46 14.82
CA ASP A 143 10.44 5.16 13.55
C ASP A 143 11.65 6.04 13.25
N LEU A 144 12.25 5.87 12.06
CA LEU A 144 13.45 6.59 11.68
C LEU A 144 13.13 8.06 11.36
N SER A 145 13.65 8.99 12.15
CA SER A 145 13.55 10.43 11.88
C SER A 145 14.39 10.88 10.70
N THR A 146 15.46 10.15 10.37
CA THR A 146 16.35 10.41 9.23
C THR A 146 16.69 9.10 8.51
N PRO A 147 16.88 9.13 7.17
CA PRO A 147 17.31 7.94 6.43
C PRO A 147 18.74 7.54 6.82
N PHE A 148 19.06 6.26 6.62
CA PHE A 148 20.44 5.80 6.76
C PHE A 148 21.38 6.54 5.78
N PRO A 149 22.64 6.78 6.18
CA PRO A 149 23.62 7.41 5.31
C PRO A 149 23.89 6.56 4.07
N SER A 150 24.05 7.21 2.90
CA SER A 150 24.35 6.54 1.62
C SER A 150 25.84 6.52 1.26
N THR A 151 26.66 7.33 1.95
CA THR A 151 28.09 7.53 1.64
C THR A 151 29.02 7.17 2.79
N GLN A 152 28.47 6.74 3.92
CA GLN A 152 29.23 6.37 5.12
C GLN A 152 28.66 5.10 5.74
N SER A 153 29.52 4.34 6.42
CA SER A 153 29.10 3.17 7.20
C SER A 153 28.16 3.58 8.34
N PHE A 154 27.28 2.67 8.74
CA PHE A 154 26.39 2.85 9.90
C PHE A 154 26.44 1.61 10.80
N THR A 155 26.04 1.78 12.05
CA THR A 155 26.00 0.69 13.02
C THR A 155 24.87 -0.28 12.70
N ILE A 156 25.18 -1.57 12.70
CA ILE A 156 24.18 -2.64 12.53
C ILE A 156 23.27 -2.64 13.77
N SER A 157 21.96 -2.46 13.56
CA SER A 157 20.97 -2.52 14.63
C SER A 157 20.75 -3.95 15.11
N THR A 158 20.37 -4.09 16.38
CA THR A 158 19.83 -5.37 16.89
C THR A 158 18.48 -5.67 16.26
N VAL A 159 18.11 -6.96 16.22
CA VAL A 159 16.76 -7.37 15.83
C VAL A 159 15.77 -6.87 16.89
N PRO A 160 14.73 -6.12 16.53
CA PRO A 160 13.78 -5.60 17.51
C PRO A 160 12.83 -6.70 18.00
N THR A 161 12.17 -6.43 19.13
CA THR A 161 11.13 -7.29 19.72
C THR A 161 9.75 -6.64 19.63
N SER A 162 9.56 -5.70 18.71
CA SER A 162 8.29 -5.01 18.45
C SER A 162 8.27 -4.60 16.98
N PHE A 163 7.21 -4.98 16.26
CA PHE A 163 7.09 -4.80 14.81
C PHE A 163 5.77 -4.13 14.39
N TYR A 164 4.78 -4.12 15.27
CA TYR A 164 3.50 -3.45 15.07
C TYR A 164 3.01 -2.91 16.42
N PRO A 165 2.38 -1.73 16.48
CA PRO A 165 1.92 -1.14 17.74
C PRO A 165 1.01 -2.08 18.55
N GLY A 166 1.33 -2.28 19.81
CA GLY A 166 0.57 -3.16 20.71
C GLY A 166 0.74 -4.67 20.47
N ALA A 167 1.43 -5.10 19.41
CA ALA A 167 1.66 -6.52 19.12
C ALA A 167 3.04 -7.00 19.63
N THR A 168 3.09 -8.28 20.02
CA THR A 168 4.33 -8.96 20.41
C THR A 168 4.76 -9.96 19.34
N PRO A 169 6.08 -10.15 19.11
CA PRO A 169 6.57 -11.21 18.23
C PRO A 169 6.05 -12.58 18.65
N ILE A 170 5.73 -13.43 17.67
CA ILE A 170 5.26 -14.81 17.91
C ILE A 170 6.34 -15.65 18.60
N SER A 171 7.61 -15.39 18.28
CA SER A 171 8.76 -16.15 18.77
C SER A 171 9.80 -15.25 19.42
N SER A 172 10.42 -15.73 20.49
CA SER A 172 11.56 -15.06 21.13
C SER A 172 12.80 -15.10 20.24
N LEU A 173 13.66 -14.10 20.37
CA LEU A 173 14.95 -14.09 19.68
C LEU A 173 15.85 -15.23 20.16
N LEU A 174 16.58 -15.83 19.22
CA LEU A 174 17.64 -16.77 19.55
C LEU A 174 18.74 -16.05 20.34
N LYS A 175 19.06 -16.58 21.51
CA LYS A 175 20.17 -16.10 22.34
C LYS A 175 21.27 -17.15 22.35
N LEU A 176 22.37 -16.87 21.65
CA LEU A 176 23.58 -17.70 21.73
C LEU A 176 24.33 -17.33 23.01
N THR A 177 24.39 -18.25 23.97
CA THR A 177 25.21 -18.09 25.18
C THR A 177 26.68 -18.47 24.95
N THR A 178 26.99 -19.09 23.80
CA THR A 178 28.32 -19.51 23.36
C THR A 178 28.39 -19.48 21.82
N ALA A 179 29.58 -19.23 21.27
CA ALA A 179 29.81 -19.28 19.83
C ALA A 179 29.51 -20.71 19.31
N GLY A 180 28.56 -20.83 18.38
CA GLY A 180 28.22 -22.10 17.73
C GLY A 180 26.94 -22.80 18.21
N GLY A 181 26.25 -22.30 19.25
CA GLY A 181 24.89 -22.75 19.59
C GLY A 181 24.75 -24.23 19.96
N LEU A 182 25.85 -24.91 20.31
CA LEU A 182 25.82 -26.26 20.86
C LEU A 182 25.83 -26.15 22.39
N ALA A 183 24.72 -26.56 23.00
CA ALA A 183 24.63 -26.95 24.39
C ALA A 183 24.75 -28.48 24.48
#